data_AF-A0A4Y9ZJX7-F1
#
_entry.id   AF-A0A4Y9ZJX7-F1
#
_cell.length_a   1.000
_cell.length_b   1.000
_cell.length_c   1.000
_cell.angle_alpha   90.00
_cell.angle_beta   90.00
_cell.angle_gamma   90.00
#
_symmetry.space_group_name_H-M   'P 1'
#
loop_
_entity.id
_entity.type
_entity.pdbx_description
1 polymer ?
#
loop_
_entity_poly.entity_id
_entity_poly.type
_entity_poly.pdbx_seq_one_letter_code
_entity_poly.pdbx_strand_id
1 'polypeptide(L)'
;MADAPPPPAPSPNAPPSAPKQKSGMRAALEYTGIPPSLFEKRPRLPGRNWLIFIGVTSTVFGYYVYDRRECRRIREEYKARVCSLADEPLGSLEHPRKVTVYGAKWPGDEDWDRSTRYFRKYVKPILHAAAIDYEIIAGKRHGDLATRVQDDTHSGVDVEGSDVKLRNETYGS
;
A
#
# COMPACT_ATOMS: atom_id res chain seq x y z
N MET A 1 3.57 -97.45 -3.87
CA MET A 1 2.64 -96.88 -4.86
C MET A 1 1.60 -96.05 -4.13
N ALA A 2 1.67 -94.72 -4.23
CA ALA A 2 0.54 -93.83 -4.00
C ALA A 2 0.82 -92.57 -4.83
N ASP A 3 0.16 -92.52 -5.98
CA ASP A 3 0.31 -91.52 -7.04
C ASP A 3 -0.37 -90.21 -6.61
N ALA A 4 0.30 -89.07 -6.77
CA ALA A 4 -0.24 -87.75 -6.41
C ALA A 4 -0.96 -87.15 -7.63
N PRO A 5 -2.21 -86.67 -7.50
CA PRO A 5 -2.93 -86.10 -8.65
C PRO A 5 -2.36 -84.73 -9.05
N PRO A 6 -2.24 -84.43 -10.36
CA PRO A 6 -1.66 -83.17 -10.84
C PRO A 6 -2.59 -81.96 -10.59
N PRO A 7 -2.04 -80.74 -10.45
CA PRO A 7 -2.83 -79.53 -10.19
C PRO A 7 -3.62 -79.07 -11.44
N PRO A 8 -4.85 -78.54 -11.29
CA PRO A 8 -5.64 -78.04 -12.41
C PRO A 8 -5.07 -76.72 -12.96
N ALA A 9 -5.00 -76.63 -14.29
CA ALA A 9 -4.53 -75.47 -15.05
C ALA A 9 -5.45 -74.23 -14.89
N PRO A 10 -4.92 -72.99 -15.00
CA PRO A 10 -5.72 -71.77 -14.93
C PRO A 10 -6.55 -71.53 -16.19
N SER A 11 -7.87 -71.36 -16.01
CA SER A 11 -8.83 -70.99 -17.07
C SER A 11 -8.55 -69.59 -17.63
N PRO A 12 -8.43 -69.41 -18.97
CA PRO A 12 -8.24 -68.11 -19.60
C PRO A 12 -9.57 -67.60 -20.13
N ASN A 13 -10.43 -67.03 -19.28
CA ASN A 13 -11.52 -66.15 -19.74
C ASN A 13 -12.24 -65.47 -18.57
N ALA A 14 -11.81 -64.26 -18.24
CA ALA A 14 -12.62 -63.28 -17.53
C ALA A 14 -12.85 -62.09 -18.47
N PRO A 15 -14.10 -61.68 -18.75
CA PRO A 15 -14.37 -60.57 -19.65
C PRO A 15 -13.88 -59.24 -19.06
N PRO A 16 -13.43 -58.28 -19.89
CA PRO A 16 -12.93 -56.99 -19.41
C PRO A 16 -14.05 -56.19 -18.73
N SER A 17 -13.78 -55.73 -17.50
CA SER A 17 -14.70 -54.92 -16.72
C SER A 17 -15.05 -53.63 -17.47
N ALA A 18 -16.34 -53.38 -17.70
CA ALA A 18 -16.85 -52.16 -18.31
C ALA A 18 -16.35 -50.89 -17.57
N PRO A 19 -16.07 -49.78 -18.29
CA PRO A 19 -15.55 -48.56 -17.68
C PRO A 19 -16.60 -47.95 -16.75
N LYS A 20 -16.22 -47.74 -15.48
CA LYS A 20 -17.06 -47.09 -14.47
C LYS A 20 -17.46 -45.69 -14.95
N GLN A 21 -18.75 -45.48 -15.20
CA GLN A 21 -19.31 -44.19 -15.60
C GLN A 21 -18.98 -43.12 -14.54
N LYS A 22 -18.20 -42.10 -14.92
CA LYS A 22 -17.76 -41.01 -14.03
C LYS A 22 -18.90 -39.97 -13.89
N SER A 23 -19.26 -39.61 -12.66
CA SER A 23 -20.48 -38.85 -12.31
C SER A 23 -20.51 -37.38 -12.75
N GLY A 24 -21.73 -36.83 -12.82
CA GLY A 24 -22.18 -35.65 -13.59
C GLY A 24 -21.37 -34.35 -13.49
N MET A 25 -20.76 -34.02 -12.35
CA MET A 25 -19.87 -32.84 -12.27
C MET A 25 -18.59 -33.02 -13.07
N ARG A 26 -18.06 -34.25 -13.18
CA ARG A 26 -16.86 -34.53 -14.00
C ARG A 26 -17.20 -34.51 -15.48
N ALA A 27 -18.33 -35.08 -15.86
CA ALA A 27 -18.82 -35.05 -17.23
C ALA A 27 -19.12 -33.62 -17.69
N ALA A 28 -19.78 -32.80 -16.87
CA ALA A 28 -20.09 -31.40 -17.21
C ALA A 28 -18.85 -30.52 -17.41
N LEU A 29 -17.75 -30.76 -16.67
CA LEU A 29 -16.51 -30.02 -16.80
C LEU A 29 -15.58 -30.51 -17.94
N GLU A 30 -15.74 -31.74 -18.41
CA GLU A 30 -15.05 -32.21 -19.62
C GLU A 30 -15.58 -31.50 -20.87
N TYR A 31 -16.87 -31.15 -20.91
CA TYR A 31 -17.48 -30.39 -22.00
C TYR A 31 -17.09 -28.90 -22.02
N THR A 32 -16.56 -28.35 -20.91
CA THR A 32 -16.11 -26.95 -20.85
C THR A 32 -14.64 -26.76 -21.24
N GLY A 33 -14.00 -27.81 -21.80
CA GLY A 33 -12.64 -27.74 -22.35
C GLY A 33 -11.53 -27.74 -21.30
N ILE A 34 -11.85 -28.02 -20.04
CA ILE A 34 -10.83 -28.14 -18.98
C ILE A 34 -10.33 -29.59 -18.96
N PRO A 35 -9.05 -29.85 -19.28
CA PRO A 35 -8.55 -31.21 -19.40
C PRO A 35 -8.68 -31.97 -18.07
N PRO A 36 -9.14 -33.23 -18.09
CA PRO A 36 -9.40 -34.03 -16.88
C PRO A 36 -8.14 -34.24 -16.02
N SER A 37 -6.95 -34.12 -16.61
CA SER A 37 -5.65 -34.18 -15.92
C SER A 37 -5.43 -33.05 -14.91
N LEU A 38 -6.12 -31.92 -15.05
CA LEU A 38 -6.01 -30.80 -14.11
C LEU A 38 -6.80 -31.06 -12.81
N PHE A 39 -7.91 -31.80 -12.90
CA PHE A 39 -8.76 -32.16 -11.75
C PHE A 39 -8.41 -33.52 -11.12
N GLU A 40 -7.85 -34.46 -11.89
CA GLU A 40 -7.40 -35.76 -11.36
C GLU A 40 -6.19 -35.62 -10.44
N LYS A 41 -5.38 -34.57 -10.65
CA LYS A 41 -4.29 -34.18 -9.77
C LYS A 41 -4.84 -33.45 -8.54
N ARG A 42 -5.58 -34.16 -7.69
CA ARG A 42 -6.05 -33.66 -6.38
C ARG A 42 -4.86 -32.98 -5.68
N PRO A 43 -4.86 -31.63 -5.52
CA PRO A 43 -3.78 -30.98 -4.82
C PRO A 43 -3.75 -31.57 -3.42
N ARG A 44 -2.65 -32.26 -3.08
CA ARG A 44 -2.48 -32.78 -1.73
C ARG A 44 -2.57 -31.57 -0.80
N LEU A 45 -3.57 -31.59 0.07
CA LEU A 45 -3.74 -30.56 1.09
C LEU A 45 -2.39 -30.40 1.78
N PRO A 46 -1.83 -29.19 1.83
CA PRO A 46 -0.63 -28.98 2.58
C PRO A 46 -0.85 -29.45 4.02
N GLY A 47 0.16 -30.07 4.63
CA GLY A 47 0.05 -30.60 5.99
C GLY A 47 -0.37 -29.53 7.00
N ARG A 48 -0.87 -29.94 8.18
CA ARG A 48 -1.40 -29.03 9.22
C ARG A 48 -0.50 -27.83 9.52
N ASN A 49 0.79 -28.08 9.77
CA ASN A 49 1.76 -27.03 10.10
C ASN A 49 1.96 -26.03 8.95
N TRP A 50 1.86 -26.50 7.71
CA TRP A 50 1.98 -25.66 6.53
C TRP A 50 0.75 -24.78 6.32
N LEU A 51 -0.45 -25.29 6.59
CA LEU A 51 -1.67 -24.47 6.57
C LEU A 51 -1.63 -23.39 7.65
N ILE A 52 -1.15 -23.72 8.86
CA ILE A 52 -0.96 -22.73 9.93
C ILE A 52 0.02 -21.64 9.48
N PHE A 53 1.14 -22.03 8.87
CA PHE A 53 2.12 -21.09 8.35
C PHE A 53 1.53 -20.16 7.28
N ILE A 54 0.91 -20.71 6.23
CA ILE A 54 0.29 -19.90 5.18
C ILE A 54 -0.82 -19.01 5.75
N GLY A 55 -1.64 -19.53 6.67
CA GLY A 55 -2.71 -18.78 7.30
C GLY A 55 -2.18 -17.55 8.05
N VAL A 56 -1.19 -17.74 8.93
CA VAL A 56 -0.62 -16.63 9.71
C VAL A 56 0.12 -15.65 8.81
N THR A 57 0.98 -16.13 7.90
CA THR A 57 1.73 -15.26 6.98
C THR A 57 0.82 -14.50 6.03
N SER A 58 -0.20 -15.15 5.45
CA SER A 58 -1.19 -14.50 4.58
C SER A 58 -2.02 -13.49 5.35
N THR A 59 -2.33 -13.73 6.62
CA THR A 59 -3.08 -12.80 7.45
C THR A 59 -2.26 -11.54 7.72
N VAL A 60 -1.02 -11.68 8.18
CA VAL A 60 -0.10 -10.54 8.43
C VAL A 60 0.15 -9.74 7.15
N PHE A 61 0.43 -10.45 6.04
CA PHE A 61 0.64 -9.80 4.75
C PHE A 61 -0.63 -9.11 4.24
N GLY A 62 -1.79 -9.74 4.41
CA GLY A 62 -3.10 -9.17 4.09
C GLY A 62 -3.35 -7.87 4.84
N TYR A 63 -3.10 -7.84 6.15
CA TYR A 63 -3.21 -6.61 6.96
C TYR A 63 -2.27 -5.51 6.48
N TYR A 64 -1.02 -5.83 6.17
CA TYR A 64 -0.06 -4.85 5.65
C TYR A 64 -0.51 -4.23 4.32
N VAL A 65 -0.96 -5.06 3.39
CA VAL A 65 -1.46 -4.60 2.09
C VAL A 65 -2.76 -3.80 2.24
N TYR A 66 -3.65 -4.24 3.14
CA TYR A 66 -4.88 -3.53 3.46
C TYR A 66 -4.61 -2.14 4.01
N ASP A 67 -3.74 -2.02 5.02
CA ASP A 67 -3.35 -0.73 5.61
C ASP A 67 -2.82 0.24 4.55
N ARG A 68 -1.97 -0.24 3.63
CA ARG A 68 -1.41 0.60 2.56
C ARG A 68 -2.47 1.06 1.56
N ARG A 69 -3.46 0.22 1.26
CA ARG A 69 -4.59 0.57 0.39
C ARG A 69 -5.50 1.59 1.07
N GLU A 70 -5.84 1.38 2.33
CA GLU A 70 -6.67 2.33 3.10
C GLU A 70 -5.99 3.69 3.24
N CYS A 71 -4.69 3.73 3.55
CA CYS A 71 -3.92 4.97 3.56
C CYS A 71 -3.97 5.73 2.22
N ARG A 72 -4.05 5.02 1.10
CA ARG A 72 -4.17 5.64 -0.24
C ARG A 72 -5.60 6.11 -0.50
N ARG A 73 -6.60 5.27 -0.20
CA ARG A 73 -8.02 5.59 -0.33
C ARG A 73 -8.41 6.84 0.44
N ILE A 74 -8.03 6.91 1.71
CA ILE A 74 -8.30 8.08 2.57
C ILE A 74 -7.64 9.33 1.98
N ARG A 75 -6.38 9.22 1.52
CA ARG A 75 -5.69 10.36 0.91
C ARG A 75 -6.39 10.84 -0.36
N GLU A 76 -6.84 9.92 -1.21
CA GLU A 76 -7.56 10.24 -2.45
C GLU A 76 -8.90 10.90 -2.16
N GLU A 77 -9.62 10.45 -1.13
CA GLU A 77 -10.86 11.07 -0.67
C GLU A 77 -10.64 12.54 -0.26
N TYR A 78 -9.63 12.82 0.56
CA TYR A 78 -9.32 14.20 0.95
C TYR A 78 -8.87 15.06 -0.24
N LYS A 79 -8.10 14.50 -1.17
CA LYS A 79 -7.72 15.22 -2.40
C LYS A 79 -8.94 15.58 -3.23
N ALA A 80 -9.87 14.65 -3.42
CA ALA A 80 -11.08 14.87 -4.18
C ALA A 80 -11.94 16.00 -3.59
N ARG A 81 -12.01 16.10 -2.26
CA ARG A 81 -12.72 17.17 -1.55
C ARG A 81 -12.12 18.56 -1.77
N VAL A 82 -10.81 18.65 -1.96
CA VAL A 82 -10.10 19.94 -2.07
C VAL A 82 -9.82 20.32 -3.53
N CYS A 83 -9.97 19.38 -4.48
CA CYS A 83 -9.75 19.61 -5.90
C CYS A 83 -10.59 20.78 -6.45
N SER A 84 -11.82 20.95 -5.96
CA SER A 84 -12.69 22.06 -6.40
C SER A 84 -12.12 23.44 -6.11
N LEU A 85 -11.25 23.58 -5.09
CA LEU A 85 -10.59 24.85 -4.79
C LEU A 85 -9.52 25.19 -5.83
N ALA A 86 -8.87 24.19 -6.43
CA ALA A 86 -7.82 24.40 -7.42
C ALA A 86 -8.37 24.89 -8.78
N ASP A 87 -9.61 24.52 -9.10
CA ASP A 87 -10.25 24.86 -10.37
C ASP A 87 -10.80 26.31 -10.40
N GLU A 88 -11.01 26.92 -9.23
CA GLU A 88 -11.48 28.29 -9.13
C GLU A 88 -10.36 29.27 -9.53
N PRO A 89 -10.54 30.06 -10.61
CA PRO A 89 -9.52 30.99 -11.04
C PRO A 89 -9.39 32.13 -10.03
N LEU A 90 -8.15 32.45 -9.66
CA LEU A 90 -7.85 33.63 -8.84
C LEU A 90 -8.16 34.90 -9.62
N GLY A 91 -8.81 35.86 -8.95
CA GLY A 91 -9.02 37.19 -9.52
C GLY A 91 -7.69 37.94 -9.70
N SER A 92 -7.59 38.83 -10.69
CA SER A 92 -6.34 39.56 -10.97
C SER A 92 -5.82 40.46 -9.84
N LEU A 93 -6.68 40.76 -8.85
CA LEU A 93 -6.35 41.55 -7.65
C LEU A 93 -6.27 40.69 -6.38
N GLU A 94 -6.52 39.38 -6.50
CA GLU A 94 -6.46 38.45 -5.39
C GLU A 94 -5.01 38.01 -5.16
N HIS A 95 -4.63 37.87 -3.89
CA HIS A 95 -3.27 37.44 -3.55
C HIS A 95 -3.11 35.94 -3.84
N PRO A 96 -1.92 35.50 -4.29
CA PRO A 96 -1.66 34.09 -4.49
C PRO A 96 -1.84 33.30 -3.18
N ARG A 97 -2.42 32.10 -3.26
CA ARG A 97 -2.66 31.23 -2.10
C ARG A 97 -1.34 30.60 -1.65
N LYS A 98 -0.62 31.28 -0.75
CA LYS A 98 0.64 30.82 -0.15
C LYS A 98 0.50 30.62 1.36
N VAL A 99 1.02 29.51 1.90
CA VAL A 99 0.95 29.17 3.32
C VAL A 99 2.33 28.89 3.90
N THR A 100 2.68 29.57 5.00
CA THR A 100 3.90 29.30 5.75
C THR A 100 3.61 28.29 6.86
N VAL A 101 4.36 27.19 6.87
CA VAL A 101 4.21 26.09 7.83
C VAL A 101 5.42 26.04 8.74
N TYR A 102 5.18 26.29 10.02
CA TYR A 102 6.19 26.21 11.06
C TYR A 102 6.23 24.80 11.65
N GLY A 103 7.33 24.08 11.42
CA GLY A 103 7.57 22.75 11.95
C GLY A 103 8.35 22.80 13.26
N ALA A 104 7.69 22.51 14.37
CA ALA A 104 8.31 22.38 15.69
C ALA A 104 8.63 20.92 16.04
N LYS A 105 9.59 20.73 16.94
CA LYS A 105 9.86 19.42 17.54
C LYS A 105 8.83 19.09 18.60
N TRP A 106 8.38 17.84 18.65
CA TRP A 106 7.58 17.34 19.76
C TRP A 106 8.44 17.29 21.04
N PRO A 107 7.93 17.74 22.20
CA PRO A 107 8.64 17.60 23.48
C PRO A 107 8.74 16.11 23.85
N GLY A 108 9.92 15.52 23.66
CA GLY A 108 10.19 14.09 23.91
C GLY A 108 10.83 13.33 22.75
N ASP A 109 10.90 13.93 21.56
CA ASP A 109 11.58 13.33 20.40
C ASP A 109 12.98 13.92 20.20
N GLU A 110 13.96 13.17 19.71
CA GLU A 110 15.30 13.72 19.39
C GLU A 110 15.35 14.32 17.97
N ASP A 111 14.45 13.88 17.09
CA ASP A 111 14.47 14.21 15.67
C ASP A 111 13.73 15.53 15.36
N TRP A 112 14.50 16.59 15.08
CA TRP A 112 13.97 17.88 14.62
C TRP A 112 13.23 17.80 13.27
N ASP A 113 13.59 16.84 12.40
CA ASP A 113 12.99 16.68 11.07
C ASP A 113 11.69 15.84 11.07
N ARG A 114 11.30 15.27 12.22
CA ARG A 114 10.14 14.37 12.25
C ARG A 114 8.85 15.09 11.89
N SER A 115 8.61 16.30 12.40
CA SER A 115 7.43 17.08 12.04
C SER A 115 7.37 17.38 10.54
N THR A 116 8.48 17.81 9.95
CA THR A 116 8.63 18.05 8.52
C THR A 116 8.36 16.79 7.68
N ARG A 117 8.86 15.63 8.11
CA ARG A 117 8.63 14.36 7.42
C ARG A 117 7.16 13.95 7.42
N TYR A 118 6.48 14.08 8.57
CA TYR A 118 5.06 13.77 8.68
C TYR A 118 4.20 14.75 7.87
N PHE A 119 4.54 16.04 7.90
CA PHE A 119 3.89 17.06 7.07
C PHE A 119 4.00 16.71 5.57
N ARG A 120 5.21 16.38 5.10
CA ARG A 120 5.44 15.97 3.70
C ARG A 120 4.68 14.69 3.31
N LYS A 121 4.48 13.78 4.26
CA LYS A 121 3.80 12.50 4.00
C LYS A 121 2.27 12.64 3.93
N TYR A 122 1.68 13.51 4.74
CA TYR A 122 0.22 13.58 4.91
C TYR A 122 -0.41 14.88 4.41
N VAL A 123 0.20 16.03 4.68
CA VAL A 123 -0.41 17.35 4.40
C VAL A 123 -0.04 17.87 3.02
N LYS A 124 1.23 17.75 2.62
CA LYS A 124 1.70 18.12 1.27
C LYS A 124 0.77 17.67 0.14
N PRO A 125 0.33 16.39 0.05
CA PRO A 125 -0.52 15.96 -1.06
C PRO A 125 -1.92 16.62 -1.08
N ILE A 126 -2.39 17.16 0.05
CA ILE A 126 -3.67 17.87 0.15
C ILE A 126 -3.48 19.31 -0.35
N LEU A 127 -2.45 20.02 0.13
CA LEU A 127 -2.14 21.39 -0.32
C LEU A 127 -1.81 21.45 -1.80
N HIS A 128 -1.06 20.48 -2.30
CA HIS A 128 -0.74 20.37 -3.72
C HIS A 128 -1.98 20.12 -4.58
N ALA A 129 -2.97 19.37 -4.08
CA ALA A 129 -4.24 19.17 -4.79
C ALA A 129 -5.14 20.42 -4.78
N ALA A 130 -4.87 21.37 -3.87
CA ALA A 130 -5.58 22.63 -3.74
C ALA A 130 -4.97 23.78 -4.58
N ALA A 131 -3.85 23.52 -5.29
CA ALA A 131 -3.01 24.54 -5.89
C ALA A 131 -2.56 25.64 -4.90
N ILE A 132 -2.21 25.23 -3.67
CA ILE A 132 -1.70 26.12 -2.63
C ILE A 132 -0.17 25.94 -2.53
N ASP A 133 0.55 27.03 -2.70
CA ASP A 133 1.99 27.07 -2.47
C ASP A 133 2.28 27.07 -0.98
N TYR A 134 3.32 26.36 -0.57
CA TYR A 134 3.68 26.29 0.85
C TYR A 134 5.19 26.42 1.07
N GLU A 135 5.54 27.06 2.17
CA GLU A 135 6.93 27.19 2.64
C GLU A 135 7.05 26.51 3.99
N ILE A 136 8.10 25.69 4.18
CA ILE A 136 8.31 24.98 5.44
C ILE A 136 9.51 25.57 6.15
N ILE A 137 9.28 26.11 7.35
CA ILE A 137 10.32 26.59 8.25
C ILE A 137 10.47 25.58 9.39
N ALA A 138 11.57 24.83 9.39
CA ALA A 138 11.87 23.84 10.42
C ALA A 138 12.75 24.45 11.52
N GLY A 139 12.21 24.53 12.74
CA GLY A 139 12.96 25.01 13.89
C GLY A 139 13.91 23.94 14.41
N LYS A 140 15.21 24.21 14.42
CA LYS A 140 16.24 23.27 14.90
C LYS A 140 16.55 23.41 16.40
N ARG A 141 16.14 24.51 17.05
CA ARG A 141 16.31 24.73 18.48
C ARG A 141 15.03 25.23 19.13
N HIS A 142 14.94 25.00 20.43
CA HIS A 142 13.90 25.58 21.26
C HIS A 142 14.01 27.11 21.23
N GLY A 143 12.92 27.81 20.92
CA GLY A 143 12.87 29.28 20.86
C GLY A 143 13.08 29.88 19.46
N ASP A 144 13.82 29.22 18.57
CA ASP A 144 14.13 29.76 17.22
C ASP A 144 12.84 30.09 16.42
N LEU A 145 11.79 29.27 16.56
CA LEU A 145 10.51 29.51 15.88
C LEU A 145 9.74 30.70 16.46
N ALA A 146 9.80 30.92 17.77
CA ALA A 146 9.08 32.01 18.41
C ALA A 146 9.69 33.36 17.99
N THR A 147 11.01 33.46 17.96
CA THR A 147 11.72 34.63 17.45
C THR A 147 11.42 34.85 15.97
N ARG A 148 11.44 33.80 15.15
CA ARG A 148 11.12 33.90 13.72
C ARG A 148 9.70 34.41 13.48
N VAL A 149 8.71 33.85 14.16
CA VAL A 149 7.31 34.28 14.04
C VAL A 149 7.14 35.73 14.51
N GLN A 150 7.84 36.13 15.56
CA GLN A 150 7.84 37.51 16.04
C GLN A 150 8.44 38.45 14.98
N ASP A 151 9.59 38.11 14.39
CA ASP A 151 10.23 38.91 13.33
C ASP A 151 9.35 39.01 12.07
N ASP A 152 8.73 37.90 11.65
CA ASP A 152 7.81 37.86 10.51
C ASP A 152 6.58 38.75 10.76
N THR A 153 6.06 38.78 11.99
CA THR A 153 4.91 39.61 12.36
C THR A 153 5.26 41.11 12.39
N HIS A 154 6.44 41.45 12.91
CA HIS A 154 6.89 42.85 13.01
C HIS A 154 7.32 43.46 11.68
N SER A 155 7.86 42.66 10.77
CA SER A 155 8.34 43.13 9.46
C SER A 155 7.22 43.37 8.45
N GLY A 156 6.00 42.89 8.72
CA GLY A 156 4.78 43.27 7.98
C GLY A 156 4.79 42.95 6.48
N VAL A 157 5.71 42.10 6.00
CA VAL A 157 5.91 41.84 4.57
C VAL A 157 6.14 40.36 4.29
N ASP A 158 5.47 39.96 3.22
CA ASP A 158 5.48 38.71 2.48
C ASP A 158 6.82 37.96 2.45
N VAL A 159 6.72 36.67 2.75
CA VAL A 159 7.81 35.71 3.00
C VAL A 159 8.72 35.46 1.77
N GLU A 160 8.38 36.01 0.60
CA GLU A 160 9.09 35.84 -0.69
C GLU A 160 10.60 36.20 -0.63
N GLY A 161 11.00 37.15 0.23
CA GLY A 161 12.36 37.71 0.22
C GLY A 161 13.39 37.03 1.13
N SER A 162 12.97 36.19 2.08
CA SER A 162 13.87 35.71 3.14
C SER A 162 14.69 34.45 2.77
N ASP A 163 14.22 33.68 1.77
CA ASP A 163 14.85 32.43 1.34
C ASP A 163 15.98 32.63 0.31
N VAL A 164 16.01 33.79 -0.38
CA VAL A 164 17.12 34.20 -1.26
C VAL A 164 18.37 34.56 -0.45
N LYS A 165 18.20 35.12 0.76
CA LYS A 165 19.32 35.56 1.60
C LYS A 165 20.09 34.36 2.18
N LEU A 166 19.38 33.30 2.56
CA LEU A 166 20.01 32.09 3.12
C LEU A 166 20.72 31.22 2.07
N ARG A 167 20.26 31.22 0.80
CA ARG A 167 20.99 30.55 -0.30
C ARG A 167 22.29 31.25 -0.66
N ASN A 168 22.34 32.58 -0.57
CA ASN A 168 23.55 33.35 -0.91
C ASN A 168 24.61 33.29 0.19
N GLU A 169 24.24 33.10 1.46
CA GLU A 169 25.19 32.93 2.57
C GLU A 169 25.80 31.52 2.66
N THR A 170 25.17 30.50 2.07
CA THR A 170 25.71 29.12 2.09
C THR A 170 26.57 28.74 0.89
N TYR A 171 26.66 29.58 -0.14
CA TYR A 171 27.49 29.33 -1.35
C TYR A 171 28.67 30.32 -1.50
N GLY A 172 28.87 31.20 -0.52
CA GLY A 172 29.86 32.28 -0.53
C GLY A 172 30.91 32.18 0.58
N SER A 173 31.40 30.97 0.86
CA SER A 173 32.57 30.72 1.73
C SER A 173 33.22 29.40 1.39
#